data_AF-A0A9D3YJF5-F1
#
_entry.id   AF-A0A9D3YJF5-F1
#
_cell.length_a   1.000
_cell.length_b   1.000
_cell.length_c   1.000
_cell.angle_alpha   90.00
_cell.angle_beta   90.00
_cell.angle_gamma   90.00
#
_symmetry.space_group_name_H-M   'P 1'
#
loop_
_entity.id
_entity.type
_entity.pdbx_description
1 polymer ?
#
loop_
_entity_poly.entity_id
_entity_poly.type
_entity_poly.pdbx_seq_one_letter_code
_entity_poly.pdbx_strand_id
1 'polypeptide(L)'
;MQCREIPVPDVTSLETLGVELIIPNSTLTFIVIYKPPKVTMADLLRDLQIILKAIDNVQKTISLGDFNVDALAAESQPLKHLMQQFTFKFTHPGTTHNHGSCLDHVYLPKDIQNMYNCYTFLPTYFSDHFYVHLQLEISA
;
A
#
# COMPACT_ATOMS: atom_id res chain seq x y z
N MET A 1 2.85 17.88 14.35
CA MET A 1 2.62 16.94 13.24
C MET A 1 2.27 17.77 12.02
N GLN A 2 2.99 17.59 10.93
CA GLN A 2 2.74 18.27 9.66
C GLN A 2 2.56 17.21 8.57
N CYS A 3 1.66 17.47 7.63
CA CYS A 3 1.40 16.62 6.48
C CYS A 3 1.62 17.45 5.21
N ARG A 4 2.28 16.88 4.21
CA ARG A 4 2.39 17.49 2.88
C ARG A 4 2.35 16.43 1.80
N GLU A 5 1.82 16.83 0.65
CA GLU A 5 1.94 16.03 -0.56
C GLU A 5 3.39 16.04 -1.06
N ILE A 6 3.85 14.91 -1.59
CA ILE A 6 5.15 14.77 -2.23
C ILE A 6 4.96 14.23 -3.65
N PRO A 7 5.84 14.61 -4.60
CA PRO A 7 5.74 14.12 -5.95
C PRO A 7 5.97 12.60 -6.02
N VAL A 8 5.13 11.93 -6.80
CA VAL A 8 5.28 10.54 -7.21
C VAL A 8 5.48 10.54 -8.73
N PRO A 9 6.31 9.63 -9.30
CA PRO A 9 6.45 9.54 -10.74
C PRO A 9 5.08 9.41 -11.43
N ASP A 10 4.87 10.23 -12.45
CA ASP A 10 3.68 10.14 -13.28
C ASP A 10 3.71 8.83 -14.08
N VAL A 11 2.64 8.05 -13.98
CA VAL A 11 2.49 6.75 -14.62
C VAL A 11 1.12 6.65 -15.26
N THR A 12 1.02 5.89 -16.35
CA THR A 12 -0.17 5.93 -17.20
C THR A 12 -1.32 5.09 -16.70
N SER A 13 -1.06 4.06 -15.89
CA SER A 13 -2.05 3.02 -15.57
C SER A 13 -2.53 3.06 -14.12
N LEU A 14 -1.88 3.83 -13.25
CA LEU A 14 -2.18 3.87 -11.82
C LEU A 14 -2.49 5.31 -11.39
N GLU A 15 -3.43 5.45 -10.48
CA GLU A 15 -3.64 6.71 -9.76
C GLU A 15 -2.82 6.65 -8.47
N THR A 16 -2.04 7.70 -8.19
CA THR A 16 -1.13 7.70 -7.05
C THR A 16 -1.16 9.03 -6.30
N LEU A 17 -0.93 8.95 -4.99
CA LEU A 17 -0.73 10.10 -4.13
C LEU A 17 0.42 9.83 -3.17
N GLY A 18 1.43 10.70 -3.19
CA GLY A 18 2.52 10.68 -2.23
C GLY A 18 2.24 11.64 -1.09
N VAL A 19 2.35 11.17 0.14
CA VAL A 19 2.15 11.99 1.34
C VAL A 19 3.31 11.78 2.29
N GLU A 20 3.91 12.86 2.76
CA GLU A 20 4.90 12.84 3.82
C GLU A 20 4.28 13.36 5.11
N LEU A 21 4.41 12.56 6.16
CA LEU A 21 3.98 12.88 7.50
C LEU A 21 5.20 13.12 8.40
N ILE A 22 5.32 14.34 8.89
CA ILE A 22 6.40 14.78 9.77
C ILE A 22 5.88 14.75 11.21
N ILE A 23 6.49 13.88 12.02
CA ILE A 23 6.25 13.73 13.45
C ILE A 23 7.53 14.08 14.24
N PRO A 24 7.48 14.29 15.56
CA PRO A 24 8.71 14.54 16.32
C PRO A 24 9.73 13.42 16.07
N ASN A 25 10.96 13.80 15.72
CA ASN A 25 12.11 12.91 15.49
C ASN A 25 11.94 11.84 14.40
N SER A 26 10.89 11.91 13.57
CA SER A 26 10.70 10.95 12.48
C SER A 26 9.85 11.52 11.35
N THR A 27 10.07 10.97 10.17
CA THR A 27 9.25 11.22 8.99
C THR A 27 8.73 9.88 8.49
N LEU A 28 7.46 9.84 8.09
CA LEU A 28 6.87 8.70 7.38
C LEU A 28 6.47 9.16 5.99
N THR A 29 6.60 8.27 5.04
CA THR A 29 6.08 8.48 3.69
C THR A 29 4.97 7.49 3.42
N PHE A 30 3.90 7.93 2.79
CA PHE A 30 2.80 7.11 2.32
C PHE A 30 2.69 7.26 0.81
N ILE A 31 2.68 6.14 0.10
CA ILE A 31 2.35 6.10 -1.33
C ILE A 31 1.01 5.39 -1.44
N VAL A 32 -0.04 6.18 -1.64
CA VAL A 32 -1.39 5.67 -1.87
C VAL A 32 -1.52 5.31 -3.34
N ILE A 33 -1.99 4.10 -3.62
CA ILE A 33 -2.13 3.57 -4.98
C ILE A 33 -3.57 3.12 -5.19
N TYR A 34 -4.17 3.58 -6.28
CA TYR A 34 -5.36 2.98 -6.84
C TYR A 34 -5.04 2.39 -8.21
N LYS A 35 -5.27 1.08 -8.34
CA LYS A 35 -5.24 0.40 -9.63
C LYS A 35 -6.68 0.23 -10.14
N PRO A 36 -7.05 0.88 -11.25
CA PRO A 36 -8.32 0.60 -11.91
C PRO A 36 -8.51 -0.89 -12.26
N PRO A 37 -9.73 -1.46 -12.16
CA PRO A 37 -9.98 -2.89 -12.38
C PRO A 37 -9.52 -3.40 -13.75
N LYS A 38 -9.54 -2.54 -14.78
CA LYS A 38 -9.19 -2.89 -16.17
C LYS A 38 -7.69 -2.97 -16.43
N VAL A 39 -6.86 -2.48 -15.51
CA VAL A 39 -5.40 -2.47 -15.66
C VAL A 39 -4.88 -3.89 -15.51
N THR A 40 -4.00 -4.30 -16.41
CA THR A 40 -3.43 -5.65 -16.39
C THR A 40 -2.39 -5.80 -15.29
N MET A 41 -2.11 -7.03 -14.87
CA MET A 41 -0.98 -7.29 -13.96
C MET A 41 0.35 -6.82 -14.56
N ALA A 42 0.54 -6.95 -15.87
CA ALA A 42 1.78 -6.51 -16.52
C ALA A 42 1.97 -4.98 -16.44
N ASP A 43 0.91 -4.22 -16.74
CA ASP A 43 0.95 -2.75 -16.64
C ASP A 43 1.11 -2.28 -15.18
N LEU A 44 0.45 -2.95 -14.23
CA LEU A 44 0.64 -2.71 -12.80
C LEU A 44 2.10 -2.87 -12.40
N LEU A 45 2.72 -4.01 -12.73
CA LEU A 45 4.09 -4.29 -12.33
C LEU A 45 5.08 -3.31 -12.96
N ARG A 46 4.87 -2.94 -14.22
CA ARG A 46 5.69 -1.95 -14.94
C ARG A 46 5.64 -0.60 -14.23
N ASP A 47 4.45 -0.06 -14.01
CA ASP A 47 4.27 1.28 -13.46
C ASP A 47 4.66 1.32 -11.97
N LEU A 48 4.33 0.26 -11.22
CA LEU A 48 4.75 0.13 -9.82
C LEU A 48 6.27 0.03 -9.70
N GLN A 49 6.97 -0.67 -10.61
CA GLN A 49 8.43 -0.70 -10.57
C GLN A 49 9.06 0.68 -10.78
N ILE A 50 8.47 1.55 -11.60
CA ILE A 50 8.92 2.93 -11.78
C ILE A 50 8.78 3.71 -10.46
N ILE A 51 7.61 3.61 -9.81
CA ILE A 51 7.33 4.25 -8.53
C ILE A 51 8.28 3.75 -7.44
N LEU A 52 8.42 2.42 -7.29
CA LEU A 52 9.27 1.80 -6.28
C LEU A 52 10.75 2.20 -6.44
N LYS A 53 11.27 2.28 -7.67
CA LYS A 53 12.63 2.75 -7.93
C LYS A 53 12.85 4.21 -7.52
N ALA A 54 11.84 5.06 -7.68
CA ALA A 54 11.94 6.46 -7.29
C ALA A 54 11.96 6.65 -5.76
N ILE A 55 11.39 5.71 -5.01
CA ILE A 55 11.24 5.80 -3.55
C ILE A 55 12.15 4.84 -2.77
N ASP A 56 12.98 4.03 -3.44
CA ASP A 56 13.79 2.95 -2.83
C ASP A 56 14.70 3.44 -1.68
N ASN A 57 15.12 4.71 -1.71
CA ASN A 57 15.95 5.33 -0.67
C ASN A 57 15.16 6.17 0.35
N VAL A 58 13.83 6.26 0.21
CA VAL A 58 12.98 7.01 1.13
C VAL A 58 12.68 6.13 2.34
N GLN A 59 13.35 6.43 3.45
CA GLN A 59 13.16 5.70 4.70
C GLN A 59 11.70 5.77 5.17
N LYS A 60 11.23 4.69 5.79
CA LYS A 60 9.89 4.58 6.41
C LYS A 60 8.73 4.87 5.44
N THR A 61 8.85 4.38 4.21
CA THR A 61 7.77 4.47 3.21
C THR A 61 6.79 3.32 3.35
N ILE A 62 5.50 3.62 3.39
CA ILE A 62 4.38 2.68 3.45
C ILE A 62 3.63 2.79 2.13
N SER A 63 3.35 1.67 1.47
CA SER A 63 2.52 1.64 0.27
C SER A 63 1.18 1.00 0.59
N LEU A 64 0.08 1.67 0.25
CA LEU A 64 -1.26 1.18 0.56
C LEU A 64 -2.31 1.64 -0.45
N GLY A 65 -3.45 0.97 -0.49
CA GLY A 65 -4.62 1.39 -1.29
C GLY A 65 -5.32 0.21 -1.95
N ASP A 66 -6.21 0.49 -2.89
CA ASP A 66 -6.97 -0.54 -3.61
C ASP A 66 -6.22 -0.95 -4.89
N PHE A 67 -5.70 -2.17 -4.88
CA PHE A 67 -4.95 -2.73 -6.00
C PHE A 67 -5.83 -3.46 -7.00
N ASN A 68 -7.12 -3.71 -6.71
CA ASN A 68 -7.98 -4.57 -7.54
C ASN A 68 -7.26 -5.85 -7.98
N VAL A 69 -6.51 -6.45 -7.05
CA VAL A 69 -5.79 -7.72 -7.18
C VAL A 69 -6.05 -8.46 -5.89
N ASP A 70 -6.60 -9.67 -5.96
CA ASP A 70 -6.88 -10.41 -4.74
C ASP A 70 -5.58 -10.95 -4.12
N ALA A 71 -5.19 -10.38 -2.98
CA ALA A 71 -4.01 -10.82 -2.25
C ALA A 71 -4.16 -12.23 -1.67
N LEU A 72 -5.36 -12.82 -1.64
CA LEU A 72 -5.57 -14.21 -1.22
C LEU A 72 -5.33 -15.20 -2.37
N ALA A 73 -5.37 -14.72 -3.61
CA ALA A 73 -5.30 -15.55 -4.80
C ALA A 73 -3.87 -15.68 -5.35
N ALA A 74 -3.64 -16.73 -6.14
CA ALA A 74 -2.31 -17.06 -6.68
C ALA A 74 -1.84 -16.02 -7.72
N GLU A 75 -2.75 -15.35 -8.42
CA GLU A 75 -2.39 -14.29 -9.37
C GLU A 75 -1.70 -13.09 -8.73
N SER A 76 -1.78 -12.92 -7.39
CA SER A 76 -1.08 -11.84 -6.68
C SER A 76 0.42 -12.07 -6.49
N GLN A 77 0.92 -13.28 -6.76
CA GLN A 77 2.32 -13.63 -6.48
C GLN A 77 3.35 -12.75 -7.21
N PRO A 78 3.19 -12.40 -8.49
CA PRO A 78 4.11 -11.48 -9.17
C PRO A 78 4.20 -10.11 -8.49
N LEU A 79 3.06 -9.57 -8.02
CA LEU A 79 3.01 -8.31 -7.29
C LEU A 79 3.74 -8.41 -5.95
N LYS A 80 3.44 -9.46 -5.17
CA LYS A 80 4.12 -9.70 -3.89
C LYS A 80 5.63 -9.86 -4.08
N HIS A 81 6.06 -10.56 -5.12
CA HIS A 81 7.47 -10.73 -5.44
C HIS A 81 8.14 -9.40 -5.77
N LEU A 82 7.51 -8.57 -6.61
CA LEU A 82 8.01 -7.22 -6.91
C LEU A 82 8.14 -6.39 -5.62
N MET A 83 7.11 -6.35 -4.77
CA MET A 83 7.16 -5.60 -3.50
C MET A 83 8.30 -6.08 -2.60
N GLN A 84 8.51 -7.40 -2.50
CA GLN A 84 9.60 -8.00 -1.72
C GLN A 84 11.00 -7.61 -2.24
N GLN A 85 11.18 -7.45 -3.55
CA GLN A 85 12.45 -6.99 -4.13
C GLN A 85 12.84 -5.59 -3.64
N PHE A 86 11.85 -4.76 -3.31
CA PHE A 86 12.03 -3.42 -2.72
C PHE A 86 11.86 -3.45 -1.18
N THR A 87 12.07 -4.60 -0.55
CA THR A 87 12.03 -4.81 0.91
C THR A 87 10.68 -4.54 1.59
N PHE A 88 9.61 -4.40 0.82
CA PHE A 88 8.25 -4.31 1.34
C PHE A 88 7.71 -5.69 1.70
N LYS A 89 6.92 -5.74 2.77
CA LYS A 89 6.15 -6.93 3.15
C LYS A 89 4.67 -6.58 3.21
N PHE A 90 3.88 -7.44 2.58
CA PHE A 90 2.43 -7.39 2.69
C PHE A 90 2.00 -7.66 4.14
N THR A 91 1.27 -6.72 4.71
CA THR A 91 0.52 -6.95 5.94
C THR A 91 -0.85 -7.45 5.53
N HIS A 92 -1.26 -8.59 6.05
CA HIS A 92 -2.49 -9.25 5.64
C HIS A 92 -3.65 -8.75 6.53
N PRO A 93 -4.49 -7.79 6.06
CA PRO A 93 -5.56 -7.27 6.89
C PRO A 93 -6.73 -8.25 7.02
N GLY A 94 -6.78 -9.28 6.16
CA GLY A 94 -7.91 -10.19 5.97
C GLY A 94 -8.66 -9.88 4.69
N THR A 95 -9.92 -10.33 4.60
CA THR A 95 -10.84 -9.95 3.51
C THR A 95 -11.15 -8.46 3.60
N THR A 96 -11.10 -7.74 2.47
CA THR A 96 -11.36 -6.30 2.40
C THR A 96 -12.59 -5.95 1.55
N HIS A 97 -13.27 -6.95 0.97
CA HIS A 97 -14.47 -6.77 0.16
C HIS A 97 -15.56 -7.78 0.57
N ASN A 98 -16.83 -7.39 0.45
CA ASN A 98 -17.99 -8.23 0.79
C ASN A 98 -18.11 -9.55 -0.02
N HIS A 99 -17.31 -9.73 -1.08
CA HIS A 99 -17.25 -10.95 -1.89
C HIS A 99 -16.14 -11.92 -1.44
N GLY A 100 -15.41 -11.61 -0.36
CA GLY A 100 -14.39 -12.49 0.20
C GLY A 100 -12.95 -12.19 -0.22
N SER A 101 -12.73 -11.27 -1.16
CA SER A 101 -11.39 -10.91 -1.66
C SER A 101 -10.65 -9.90 -0.75
N CYS A 102 -9.32 -9.87 -0.86
CA CYS A 102 -8.45 -8.87 -0.24
C CYS A 102 -7.86 -7.97 -1.35
N LEU A 103 -8.58 -6.92 -1.71
CA LEU A 103 -8.21 -5.99 -2.80
C LEU A 103 -7.40 -4.79 -2.29
N ASP A 104 -7.61 -4.40 -1.03
CA ASP A 104 -6.94 -3.28 -0.40
C ASP A 104 -5.65 -3.78 0.25
N HIS A 105 -4.52 -3.39 -0.32
CA HIS A 105 -3.22 -3.87 0.14
C HIS A 105 -2.56 -2.85 1.04
N VAL A 106 -1.77 -3.36 1.99
CA VAL A 106 -0.90 -2.56 2.84
C VAL A 106 0.47 -3.23 2.86
N TYR A 107 1.50 -2.47 2.49
CA TYR A 107 2.88 -2.91 2.38
C TYR A 107 3.76 -2.04 3.27
N LEU A 108 4.46 -2.68 4.21
CA LEU A 108 5.35 -2.00 5.16
C LEU A 108 6.82 -2.28 4.83
N PRO A 109 7.71 -1.28 5.04
CA PRO A 109 9.14 -1.46 4.89
C PRO A 109 9.66 -2.27 6.08
N LYS A 110 10.78 -2.97 5.89
CA LYS A 110 11.38 -3.88 6.90
C LYS A 110 11.46 -3.29 8.31
N ASP A 111 11.80 -2.01 8.41
CA ASP A 111 12.06 -1.34 9.70
C ASP A 111 10.79 -1.06 10.52
N ILE A 112 9.59 -1.20 9.94
CA ILE A 112 8.30 -0.93 10.61
C ILE A 112 7.53 -2.24 10.86
N GLN A 113 8.01 -3.39 10.37
CA GLN A 113 7.27 -4.66 10.39
C GLN A 113 6.98 -5.22 11.80
N ASN A 114 7.63 -4.73 12.84
CA ASN A 114 7.38 -5.19 14.22
C ASN A 114 6.59 -4.18 15.07
N MET A 115 6.13 -3.09 14.45
CA MET A 115 5.55 -1.93 15.16
C MET A 115 4.19 -1.54 14.58
N TYR A 116 3.35 -2.53 14.24
CA TYR A 116 2.06 -2.26 13.65
C TYR A 116 0.97 -3.25 14.08
N ASN A 117 -0.27 -2.77 14.04
CA ASN A 117 -1.47 -3.58 13.98
C ASN A 117 -2.24 -3.22 12.70
N CYS A 118 -2.63 -4.21 11.91
CA CYS A 118 -3.38 -4.02 10.68
C CYS A 118 -4.55 -5.01 10.63
N TYR A 119 -5.77 -4.51 10.49
CA TYR A 119 -6.98 -5.33 10.51
C TYR A 119 -8.13 -4.66 9.76
N THR A 120 -9.06 -5.46 9.26
CA THR A 120 -10.30 -5.00 8.62
C THR A 120 -11.47 -4.93 9.59
N PHE A 121 -12.27 -3.88 9.48
CA PHE A 121 -13.56 -3.79 10.15
C PHE A 121 -14.71 -4.25 9.24
N LEU A 122 -15.54 -5.16 9.75
CA LEU A 122 -16.73 -5.73 9.11
C LEU A 122 -17.79 -4.65 8.75
N PRO A 123 -18.79 -4.98 7.90
CA PRO A 123 -19.20 -4.22 6.72
C PRO A 123 -19.49 -2.74 6.94
N THR A 124 -19.01 -1.92 6.01
CA THR A 124 -19.38 -0.51 5.93
C THR A 124 -20.71 -0.38 5.17
N TYR A 125 -21.65 0.44 5.66
CA TYR A 125 -23.02 0.45 5.09
C TYR A 125 -23.09 1.05 3.67
N PHE A 126 -22.06 1.77 3.24
CA PHE A 126 -22.01 2.58 2.02
C PHE A 126 -20.95 2.13 1.03
N SER A 127 -20.25 1.03 1.28
CA SER A 127 -19.23 0.51 0.39
C SER A 127 -19.23 -1.02 0.40
N ASP A 128 -18.93 -1.61 -0.75
CA ASP A 128 -18.64 -3.03 -0.85
C ASP A 128 -17.27 -3.38 -0.24
N HIS A 129 -16.41 -2.37 -0.04
CA HIS A 129 -15.14 -2.48 0.67
C HIS A 129 -15.31 -2.31 2.18
N PHE A 130 -14.49 -3.04 2.92
CA PHE A 130 -14.35 -2.96 4.37
C PHE A 130 -13.29 -1.93 4.74
N TYR A 131 -13.45 -1.31 5.91
CA TYR A 131 -12.48 -0.33 6.37
C TYR A 131 -11.19 -1.04 6.84
N VAL A 132 -10.06 -0.73 6.19
CA VAL A 132 -8.74 -1.20 6.60
C VAL A 132 -8.15 -0.23 7.61
N HIS A 133 -7.85 -0.71 8.80
CA HIS A 133 -7.23 0.07 9.87
C HIS A 133 -5.77 -0.34 10.04
N LEU A 134 -4.87 0.62 9.85
CA LEU A 134 -3.44 0.50 10.13
C LEU A 134 -3.08 1.39 11.31
N GLN A 135 -2.62 0.79 12.40
CA GLN A 135 -2.06 1.47 13.55
C GLN A 135 -0.54 1.24 13.58
N LEU A 136 0.24 2.31 13.73
CA LEU A 136 1.69 2.27 13.79
C LEU A 136 2.17 2.74 15.16
N GLU A 137 3.11 2.02 15.75
CA GLU A 137 3.76 2.38 17.01
C GLU A 137 5.14 2.95 16.70
N ILE A 138 5.24 4.27 16.58
CA ILE A 138 6.50 4.90 16.19
C ILE A 138 7.16 5.49 17.43
N SER A 139 8.33 4.94 17.78
CA SER A 139 9.18 5.50 18.82
C SER A 139 9.61 6.92 18.40
N ALA A 140 9.18 7.91 19.17
CA ALA A 140 9.63 9.29 19.08
C ALA A 140 10.98 9.48 19.80
#